data_AF-A0A7W0ZQX5-F1
#
_entry.id   AF-A0A7W0ZQX5-F1
#
_cell.length_a   1.000
_cell.length_b   1.000
_cell.length_c   1.000
_cell.angle_alpha   90.00
_cell.angle_beta   90.00
_cell.angle_gamma   90.00
#
_symmetry.space_group_name_H-M   'P 1'
#
loop_
_entity.id
_entity.type
_entity.pdbx_description
1 polymer ?
#
loop_
_entity_poly.entity_id
_entity_poly.type
_entity_poly.pdbx_seq_one_letter_code
_entity_poly.pdbx_strand_id
1 'polypeptide(L)'
;MSRLVELNAKIDAFFIRVESRHGGDMQCGTGCSDCCHARLSVTSVEAAAIRAEVAGWTDPRREGLATNVATGPADRCAALDPGGRCLIYAARPVVCRSHGAPIRMRIDSLPVVQSCYRNFTQTTPDPDCVIDQETLSTLSLAVDRAEGGDGTRIDLATLLGTM
;
A
#
# COMPACT_ATOMS: atom_id res chain seq x y z
N MET A 1 -10.06 -17.03 8.70
CA MET A 1 -9.64 -15.71 8.17
C MET A 1 -8.22 -15.90 7.65
N SER A 2 -7.86 -15.38 6.47
CA SER A 2 -6.49 -15.57 5.96
C SER A 2 -5.51 -14.71 6.76
N ARG A 3 -4.23 -15.13 6.85
CA ARG A 3 -3.22 -14.36 7.59
C ARG A 3 -2.96 -12.98 7.00
N LEU A 4 -3.17 -12.84 5.69
CA LEU A 4 -3.10 -11.55 5.00
C LEU A 4 -4.18 -10.58 5.50
N VAL A 5 -5.41 -11.04 5.70
CA VAL A 5 -6.49 -10.19 6.25
C VAL A 5 -6.16 -9.73 7.66
N GLU A 6 -5.60 -10.60 8.50
CA GLU A 6 -5.16 -10.25 9.86
C GLU A 6 -4.02 -9.22 9.85
N LEU A 7 -3.02 -9.39 8.99
CA LEU A 7 -1.93 -8.42 8.84
C LEU A 7 -2.46 -7.07 8.35
N ASN A 8 -3.32 -7.07 7.33
CA ASN A 8 -3.95 -5.86 6.81
C ASN A 8 -4.73 -5.11 7.90
N ALA A 9 -5.54 -5.82 8.69
CA ALA A 9 -6.29 -5.22 9.80
C ALA A 9 -5.38 -4.59 10.86
N LYS A 10 -4.24 -5.21 11.18
CA LYS A 10 -3.25 -4.65 12.13
C LYS A 10 -2.62 -3.36 11.58
N ILE A 11 -2.32 -3.30 10.29
CA ILE A 11 -1.75 -2.11 9.65
C ILE A 11 -2.81 -1.00 9.57
N ASP A 12 -4.04 -1.33 9.22
CA ASP A 12 -5.14 -0.36 9.19
C ASP A 12 -5.39 0.23 10.58
N ALA A 13 -5.41 -0.61 11.62
CA ALA A 13 -5.54 -0.15 13.02
C ALA A 13 -4.35 0.71 13.47
N PHE A 14 -3.14 0.38 13.01
CA PHE A 14 -1.96 1.24 13.21
C PHE A 14 -2.18 2.62 12.58
N PHE A 15 -2.61 2.66 11.32
CA PHE A 15 -2.80 3.92 10.58
C PHE A 15 -3.87 4.80 11.24
N ILE A 16 -4.99 4.20 11.64
CA ILE A 16 -6.07 4.89 12.38
C ILE A 16 -5.53 5.52 13.67
N ARG A 17 -4.64 4.83 14.40
CA ARG A 17 -4.02 5.41 15.60
C ARG A 17 -3.18 6.63 15.26
N VAL A 18 -2.34 6.56 14.22
CA VAL A 18 -1.51 7.69 13.78
C VAL A 18 -2.40 8.87 13.40
N GLU A 19 -3.44 8.65 12.59
CA GLU A 19 -4.39 9.67 12.17
C GLU A 19 -5.13 10.29 13.38
N SER A 20 -5.53 9.49 14.35
CA SER A 20 -6.25 9.98 15.54
C SER A 20 -5.40 10.93 16.41
N ARG A 21 -4.08 10.75 16.44
CA ARG A 21 -3.16 11.55 17.27
C ARG A 21 -2.51 12.70 16.51
N HIS A 22 -2.22 12.50 15.23
CA HIS A 22 -1.43 13.41 14.41
C HIS A 22 -2.18 13.94 13.18
N GLY A 23 -3.49 13.69 13.06
CA GLY A 23 -4.29 14.08 11.89
C GLY A 23 -4.25 15.58 11.55
N GLY A 24 -3.97 16.45 12.52
CA GLY A 24 -3.78 17.89 12.30
C GLY A 24 -2.54 18.25 11.46
N ASP A 25 -1.57 17.34 11.33
CA ASP A 25 -0.33 17.49 10.55
C ASP A 25 -0.20 16.35 9.52
N MET A 26 -1.32 15.78 9.06
CA MET A 26 -1.37 14.76 8.02
C MET A 26 -2.31 15.18 6.88
N GLN A 27 -1.85 15.01 5.65
CA GLN A 27 -2.61 15.25 4.42
C GLN A 27 -2.97 13.94 3.69
N CYS A 28 -2.62 12.79 4.26
CA CYS A 28 -2.96 11.49 3.70
C CYS A 28 -4.44 11.19 3.94
N GLY A 29 -5.16 10.83 2.87
CA GLY A 29 -6.58 10.54 2.89
C GLY A 29 -7.08 10.14 1.51
N THR A 30 -8.38 9.88 1.39
CA THR A 30 -9.00 9.54 0.10
C THR A 30 -8.74 10.64 -0.94
N GLY A 31 -8.20 10.26 -2.10
CA GLY A 31 -7.83 11.21 -3.17
C GLY A 31 -6.40 11.75 -3.08
N CYS A 32 -5.68 11.53 -1.99
CA CYS A 32 -4.23 11.76 -1.93
C CYS A 32 -3.52 10.59 -2.64
N SER A 33 -2.85 10.87 -3.77
CA SER A 33 -2.27 9.83 -4.64
C SER A 33 -0.76 9.99 -4.88
N ASP A 34 -0.06 10.83 -4.11
CA ASP A 34 1.36 11.10 -4.32
C ASP A 34 2.23 9.84 -4.21
N CYS A 35 1.90 8.92 -3.28
CA CYS A 35 2.60 7.63 -3.15
C CYS A 35 2.25 6.63 -4.26
N CYS A 36 1.16 6.85 -5.00
CA CYS A 36 0.71 5.96 -6.08
C CYS A 36 1.48 6.16 -7.39
N HIS A 37 2.55 6.95 -7.35
CA HIS A 37 3.53 7.08 -8.42
C HIS A 37 4.79 6.22 -8.21
N ALA A 38 4.93 5.60 -7.04
CA ALA A 38 6.03 4.68 -6.78
C ALA A 38 5.80 3.36 -7.53
N ARG A 39 6.86 2.83 -8.15
CA ARG A 39 6.87 1.43 -8.59
C ARG A 39 6.99 0.53 -7.38
N LEU A 40 6.01 -0.34 -7.20
CA LEU A 40 5.87 -1.22 -6.05
C LEU A 40 5.78 -2.66 -6.52
N SER A 41 6.31 -3.57 -5.70
CA SER A 41 6.08 -4.99 -5.85
C SER A 41 5.16 -5.49 -4.75
N VAL A 42 4.49 -6.62 -5.00
CA VAL A 42 3.60 -7.31 -4.06
C VAL A 42 4.02 -8.78 -3.92
N THR A 43 3.66 -9.40 -2.81
CA THR A 43 3.80 -10.85 -2.62
C THR A 43 2.82 -11.64 -3.49
N SER A 44 3.02 -12.96 -3.60
CA SER A 44 2.10 -13.84 -4.32
C SER A 44 0.70 -13.88 -3.67
N VAL A 45 0.63 -13.87 -2.34
CA VAL A 45 -0.65 -13.83 -1.60
C VAL A 45 -1.39 -12.50 -1.79
N GLU A 46 -0.68 -11.37 -1.82
CA GLU A 46 -1.28 -10.07 -2.15
C GLU A 46 -1.78 -10.02 -3.59
N ALA A 47 -1.01 -10.57 -4.54
CA ALA A 47 -1.42 -10.64 -5.94
C ALA A 47 -2.69 -11.47 -6.11
N ALA A 48 -2.80 -12.61 -5.43
CA ALA A 48 -4.00 -13.44 -5.42
C ALA A 48 -5.21 -12.68 -4.85
N ALA A 49 -5.02 -11.92 -3.76
CA ALA A 49 -6.08 -11.09 -3.19
C ALA A 49 -6.55 -9.99 -4.15
N ILE A 50 -5.63 -9.34 -4.87
CA ILE A 50 -5.99 -8.33 -5.90
C ILE A 50 -6.78 -8.99 -7.04
N ARG A 51 -6.31 -10.14 -7.56
CA ARG A 51 -7.02 -10.87 -8.62
C ARG A 51 -8.43 -11.26 -8.19
N ALA A 52 -8.59 -11.75 -6.96
CA ALA A 52 -9.90 -12.12 -6.42
C ALA A 52 -10.84 -10.90 -6.30
N GLU A 53 -10.34 -9.75 -5.86
CA GLU A 53 -11.09 -8.49 -5.82
C GLU A 53 -11.55 -8.06 -7.22
N VAL A 54 -10.64 -8.03 -8.21
CA VAL A 54 -10.97 -7.64 -9.59
C VAL A 54 -11.92 -8.62 -10.28
N ALA A 55 -11.80 -9.92 -9.97
CA ALA A 55 -12.75 -10.93 -10.44
C ALA A 55 -14.17 -10.69 -9.92
N GLY A 56 -14.35 -9.99 -8.79
CA GLY A 56 -15.66 -9.61 -8.25
C GLY A 56 -16.25 -8.32 -8.82
N TRP A 57 -15.52 -7.58 -9.67
CA TRP A 57 -15.98 -6.28 -10.18
C TRP A 57 -16.99 -6.36 -11.32
N THR A 58 -17.76 -5.28 -11.47
CA THR A 58 -18.59 -5.01 -12.64
C THR A 58 -17.75 -4.57 -13.85
N ASP A 59 -18.26 -4.76 -15.07
CA ASP A 59 -17.56 -4.41 -16.30
C ASP A 59 -17.07 -2.94 -16.35
N PRO A 60 -17.84 -1.91 -15.96
CA PRO A 60 -17.35 -0.52 -16.01
C PRO A 60 -16.10 -0.26 -15.17
N ARG A 61 -15.94 -0.97 -14.05
CA ARG A 61 -14.77 -0.81 -13.16
C ARG A 61 -13.55 -1.53 -13.74
N ARG A 62 -13.74 -2.68 -14.39
CA ARG A 62 -12.67 -3.38 -15.11
C ARG A 62 -12.22 -2.61 -16.35
N GLU A 63 -13.17 -2.05 -17.10
CA GLU A 63 -12.88 -1.17 -18.25
C GLU A 63 -12.08 0.06 -17.82
N GLY A 64 -12.41 0.66 -16.67
CA GLY A 64 -11.63 1.75 -16.09
C GLY A 64 -10.18 1.35 -15.79
N LEU A 65 -9.96 0.17 -15.20
CA LEU A 65 -8.61 -0.36 -14.97
C LEU A 65 -7.87 -0.61 -16.29
N ALA A 66 -8.51 -1.29 -17.24
CA ALA A 66 -7.91 -1.61 -18.54
C ALA A 66 -7.54 -0.35 -19.34
N THR A 67 -8.40 0.67 -19.30
CA THR A 67 -8.12 1.98 -19.90
C THR A 67 -6.89 2.62 -19.27
N ASN A 68 -6.82 2.63 -17.93
CA ASN A 68 -5.68 3.19 -17.22
C ASN A 68 -4.38 2.43 -17.51
N VAL A 69 -4.42 1.11 -17.65
CA VAL A 69 -3.25 0.30 -18.06
C VAL A 69 -2.79 0.69 -19.46
N ALA A 70 -3.73 0.87 -20.39
CA ALA A 70 -3.43 1.13 -21.80
C ALA A 70 -2.94 2.57 -22.06
N THR A 71 -3.50 3.55 -21.35
CA THR A 71 -3.28 4.98 -21.66
C THR A 71 -2.57 5.75 -20.55
N GLY A 72 -2.41 5.16 -19.36
CA GLY A 72 -1.81 5.82 -18.21
C GLY A 72 -0.30 5.99 -18.35
N PRO A 73 0.28 7.02 -17.70
CA PRO A 73 1.73 7.17 -17.68
C PRO A 73 2.39 6.07 -16.84
N ALA A 74 3.58 5.65 -17.23
CA ALA A 74 4.26 4.48 -16.67
C ALA A 74 4.68 4.62 -15.19
N ASP A 75 4.73 5.85 -14.70
CA ASP A 75 5.04 6.25 -13.33
C ASP A 75 3.79 6.53 -12.49
N ARG A 76 2.59 6.18 -12.98
CA ARG A 76 1.32 6.29 -12.24
C ARG A 76 0.69 4.91 -12.10
N CYS A 77 0.22 4.58 -10.90
CA CYS A 77 -0.49 3.33 -10.67
C CYS A 77 -1.78 3.30 -11.52
N ALA A 78 -1.92 2.24 -12.34
CA ALA A 78 -3.10 2.04 -13.19
C ALA A 78 -4.40 1.84 -12.38
N ALA A 79 -4.31 1.48 -11.11
CA ALA A 79 -5.47 1.37 -10.24
C ALA A 79 -6.02 2.73 -9.76
N LEU A 80 -5.50 3.87 -10.19
CA LEU A 80 -6.05 5.18 -9.79
C LEU A 80 -7.11 5.69 -10.79
N ASP A 81 -8.29 6.05 -10.28
CA ASP A 81 -9.28 6.80 -11.05
C ASP A 81 -8.84 8.26 -11.33
N PRO A 82 -9.54 9.02 -12.19
CA PRO A 82 -9.20 10.42 -12.48
C PRO A 82 -9.23 11.35 -11.26
N GLY A 83 -9.97 10.99 -10.20
CA GLY A 83 -10.04 11.73 -8.94
C GLY A 83 -8.98 11.30 -7.91
N GLY A 84 -8.02 10.47 -8.29
CA GLY A 84 -6.96 9.99 -7.39
C GLY A 84 -7.41 8.92 -6.40
N ARG A 85 -8.59 8.31 -6.60
CA ARG A 85 -9.06 7.21 -5.73
C ARG A 85 -8.59 5.87 -6.28
N CYS A 86 -8.21 4.97 -5.38
CA CYS A 86 -7.74 3.65 -5.73
C CYS A 86 -8.92 2.71 -6.06
N LEU A 87 -8.96 2.21 -7.29
CA LEU A 87 -9.89 1.19 -7.74
C LEU A 87 -9.71 -0.11 -6.98
N ILE A 88 -8.51 -0.50 -6.54
CA ILE A 88 -8.28 -1.72 -5.72
C ILE A 88 -8.23 -1.44 -4.23
N TYR A 89 -8.84 -0.34 -3.73
CA TYR A 89 -8.65 0.11 -2.35
C TYR A 89 -8.92 -0.99 -1.30
N ALA A 90 -9.94 -1.82 -1.49
CA ALA A 90 -10.26 -2.92 -0.58
C ALA A 90 -9.15 -3.98 -0.50
N ALA A 91 -8.51 -4.29 -1.63
CA ALA A 91 -7.41 -5.24 -1.76
C ALA A 91 -6.03 -4.56 -1.81
N ARG A 92 -5.92 -3.32 -1.31
CA ARG A 92 -4.65 -2.57 -1.32
C ARG A 92 -3.53 -3.38 -0.65
N PRO A 93 -2.34 -3.50 -1.27
CA PRO A 93 -1.18 -4.18 -0.70
C PRO A 93 -0.74 -3.61 0.64
N VAL A 94 -0.01 -4.40 1.42
CA VAL A 94 0.61 -4.03 2.71
C VAL A 94 1.38 -2.72 2.62
N VAL A 95 2.22 -2.56 1.58
CA VAL A 95 2.99 -1.32 1.38
C VAL A 95 2.10 -0.09 1.18
N CYS A 96 0.98 -0.26 0.47
CA CYS A 96 0.00 0.81 0.25
C CYS A 96 -0.81 1.14 1.52
N ARG A 97 -0.99 0.17 2.43
CA ARG A 97 -1.64 0.39 3.74
C ARG A 97 -0.76 1.17 4.71
N SER A 98 0.56 0.98 4.62
CA SER A 98 1.52 1.70 5.46
C SER A 98 1.89 3.10 4.93
N HIS A 99 1.67 3.37 3.63
CA HIS A 99 1.99 4.68 3.05
C HIS A 99 1.23 5.81 3.73
N GLY A 100 1.95 6.89 4.05
CA GLY A 100 1.43 8.06 4.77
C GLY A 100 1.74 8.03 6.26
N ALA A 101 1.98 6.85 6.85
CA ALA A 101 2.48 6.74 8.21
C ALA A 101 4.00 7.04 8.25
N PRO A 102 4.53 7.52 9.39
CA PRO A 102 5.95 7.55 9.64
C PRO A 102 6.55 6.14 9.60
N ILE A 103 7.68 5.99 8.93
CA ILE A 103 8.38 4.73 8.77
C ILE A 103 9.81 4.88 9.27
N ARG A 104 10.21 3.98 10.16
CA ARG A 104 11.60 3.75 10.55
C ARG A 104 12.25 2.76 9.58
N MET A 105 13.35 3.17 8.99
CA MET A 105 14.17 2.37 8.07
C MET A 105 15.65 2.66 8.30
N ARG A 106 16.54 1.99 7.55
CA ARG A 106 17.99 2.17 7.65
C ARG A 106 18.52 2.79 6.37
N ILE A 107 19.33 3.84 6.49
CA ILE A 107 20.12 4.43 5.41
C ILE A 107 21.58 4.33 5.83
N ASP A 108 22.40 3.64 5.04
CA ASP A 108 23.83 3.42 5.32
C ASP A 108 24.11 2.95 6.76
N SER A 109 23.22 2.11 7.30
CA SER A 109 23.20 1.55 8.68
C SER A 109 22.59 2.43 9.78
N LEU A 110 22.32 3.71 9.53
CA LEU A 110 21.70 4.62 10.49
C LEU A 110 20.17 4.46 10.49
N PRO A 111 19.53 4.32 11.68
CA PRO A 111 18.08 4.35 11.76
C PRO A 111 17.60 5.77 11.44
N VAL A 112 16.71 5.88 10.47
CA VAL A 112 16.03 7.13 10.11
C VAL A 112 14.52 6.94 10.21
N VAL A 113 13.82 7.97 10.62
CA VAL A 113 12.36 8.04 10.52
C VAL A 113 12.04 8.97 9.36
N GLN A 114 11.29 8.47 8.38
CA GLN A 114 10.82 9.23 7.23
C GLN A 114 9.29 9.24 7.22
N SER A 115 8.73 10.35 6.79
CA SER A 115 7.29 10.51 6.52
C SER A 115 7.10 11.00 5.08
N CYS A 116 5.85 10.96 4.61
CA CYS A 116 5.46 11.71 3.42
C CYS A 116 5.85 13.18 3.60
N TYR A 117 6.37 13.84 2.56
CA TYR A 117 6.76 15.25 2.61
C TYR A 117 5.60 16.22 2.95
N ARG A 118 4.35 15.75 2.90
CA ARG A 118 3.14 16.48 3.31
C ARG A 118 2.67 16.18 4.72
N ASN A 119 3.21 15.15 5.36
CA ASN A 119 2.82 14.72 6.70
C ASN A 119 3.97 14.95 7.68
N PHE A 120 3.66 15.28 8.92
CA PHE A 120 4.67 15.52 9.97
C PHE A 120 5.61 16.67 9.61
N THR A 121 5.04 17.75 9.08
CA THR A 121 5.77 18.96 8.69
C THR A 121 5.98 19.92 9.86
N GLN A 122 5.20 19.76 10.93
CA GLN A 122 5.20 20.62 12.11
C GLN A 122 5.55 19.84 13.39
N THR A 123 5.23 18.54 13.43
CA THR A 123 5.34 17.70 14.61
C THR A 123 6.21 16.47 14.37
N THR A 124 6.89 16.01 15.42
CA THR A 124 7.55 14.71 15.40
C THR A 124 6.53 13.63 15.77
N PRO A 125 6.47 12.49 15.06
CA PRO A 125 5.56 11.41 15.40
C PRO A 125 5.87 10.79 16.75
N ASP A 126 4.84 10.36 17.47
CA ASP A 126 5.01 9.57 18.70
C ASP A 126 5.79 8.26 18.38
N PRO A 127 6.62 7.75 19.29
CA PRO A 127 7.38 6.52 19.05
C PRO A 127 6.51 5.29 18.67
N ASP A 128 5.29 5.18 19.20
CA ASP A 128 4.33 4.10 18.87
C ASP A 128 3.47 4.41 17.63
N CYS A 129 3.70 5.56 16.99
CA CYS A 129 3.15 5.99 15.71
C CYS A 129 4.18 5.85 14.56
N VAL A 130 5.28 5.13 14.76
CA VAL A 130 6.29 4.83 13.73
C VAL A 130 6.27 3.34 13.35
N ILE A 131 6.06 3.03 12.07
CA ILE A 131 6.15 1.66 11.52
C ILE A 131 7.62 1.29 11.37
N ASP A 132 8.01 0.09 11.77
CA ASP A 132 9.33 -0.45 11.43
C ASP A 132 9.29 -1.19 10.07
N GLN A 133 10.05 -0.70 9.09
CA GLN A 133 10.03 -1.21 7.72
C GLN A 133 10.54 -2.66 7.62
N GLU A 134 11.56 -3.01 8.41
CA GLU A 134 12.16 -4.35 8.42
C GLU A 134 11.17 -5.38 8.99
N THR A 135 10.52 -5.03 10.10
CA THR A 135 9.44 -5.81 10.71
C THR A 135 8.28 -5.99 9.73
N LEU A 136 7.82 -4.91 9.08
CA LEU A 136 6.70 -4.99 8.13
C LEU A 136 7.04 -5.91 6.94
N SER A 137 8.26 -5.80 6.41
CA SER A 137 8.74 -6.62 5.30
C SER A 137 8.87 -8.09 5.69
N THR A 138 9.38 -8.35 6.90
CA THR A 138 9.50 -9.70 7.47
C THR A 138 8.12 -10.34 7.67
N LEU A 139 7.16 -9.59 8.22
CA LEU A 139 5.78 -10.07 8.41
C LEU A 139 5.08 -10.32 7.08
N SER A 140 5.24 -9.42 6.09
CA SER A 140 4.68 -9.61 4.75
C SER A 140 5.21 -10.90 4.11
N LEU A 141 6.51 -11.15 4.20
CA LEU A 141 7.14 -12.37 3.68
C LEU A 141 6.73 -13.63 4.44
N ALA A 142 6.61 -13.55 5.76
CA ALA A 142 6.15 -14.67 6.58
C ALA A 142 4.70 -15.05 6.26
N VAL A 143 3.83 -14.06 6.06
CA VAL A 143 2.45 -14.28 5.63
C VAL A 143 2.39 -14.91 4.25
N ASP A 144 3.17 -14.42 3.28
CA ASP A 144 3.24 -15.03 1.94
C ASP A 144 3.60 -16.51 2.00
N ARG A 145 4.68 -16.86 2.72
CA ARG A 145 5.10 -18.26 2.87
C ARG A 145 4.08 -19.13 3.58
N ALA A 146 3.40 -18.58 4.58
CA ALA A 146 2.39 -19.29 5.34
C ALA A 146 1.10 -19.56 4.53
N GLU A 147 0.92 -18.86 3.42
CA GLU A 147 -0.20 -19.00 2.48
C GLU A 147 0.24 -19.68 1.16
N GLY A 148 1.43 -20.30 1.14
CA GLY A 148 1.94 -21.10 0.02
C GLY A 148 2.81 -20.36 -0.99
N GLY A 149 3.12 -19.09 -0.75
CA GLY A 149 4.08 -18.33 -1.54
C GLY A 149 5.54 -18.72 -1.26
N ASP A 150 6.44 -18.38 -2.17
CA ASP A 150 7.88 -18.65 -2.08
C ASP A 150 8.70 -17.39 -1.71
N GLY A 151 8.03 -16.26 -1.53
CA GLY A 151 8.66 -14.95 -1.34
C GLY A 151 8.91 -14.17 -2.64
N THR A 152 8.49 -14.70 -3.79
CA THR A 152 8.55 -13.98 -5.06
C THR A 152 7.80 -12.66 -4.96
N ARG A 153 8.45 -11.61 -5.47
CA ARG A 153 7.87 -10.27 -5.57
C ARG A 153 7.41 -10.03 -7.01
N ILE A 154 6.13 -9.74 -7.16
CA ILE A 154 5.49 -9.47 -8.45
C ILE A 154 5.38 -7.95 -8.61
N ASP A 155 5.84 -7.41 -9.73
CA ASP A 155 5.66 -6.00 -10.06
C ASP A 155 4.15 -5.67 -10.19
N LEU A 156 3.68 -4.67 -9.45
CA LEU A 156 2.25 -4.36 -9.37
C LEU A 156 1.71 -3.85 -10.71
N ALA A 157 2.49 -3.07 -11.46
CA ALA A 157 2.06 -2.57 -12.77
C ALA A 157 1.88 -3.71 -13.76
N THR A 158 2.82 -4.65 -13.78
CA THR A 158 2.74 -5.89 -14.58
C THR A 158 1.53 -6.73 -14.16
N LEU A 159 1.31 -6.92 -12.86
CA LEU A 159 0.17 -7.66 -12.33
C LEU A 159 -1.16 -7.07 -12.82
N LEU A 160 -1.35 -5.75 -12.67
CA LEU A 160 -2.55 -5.04 -13.09
C LEU A 160 -2.78 -5.10 -14.60
N GLY A 161 -1.71 -5.14 -15.40
CA GLY A 161 -1.81 -5.28 -16.86
C GLY A 161 -2.23 -6.66 -17.36
N THR A 162 -2.35 -7.66 -16.47
CA THR A 162 -2.82 -9.02 -16.79
C THR A 162 -4.28 -9.27 -16.38
N MET A 163 -5.00 -8.24 -15.93
CA MET A 163 -6.36 -8.36 -15.40
C MET A 163 -7.42 -7.77 -16.32
#